data_AF-A0A9E3FQI8-F1
#
_entry.id   AF-A0A9E3FQI8-F1
#
_cell.length_a   1.000
_cell.length_b   1.000
_cell.length_c   1.000
_cell.angle_alpha   90.00
_cell.angle_beta   90.00
_cell.angle_gamma   90.00
#
_symmetry.space_group_name_H-M   'P 1'
#
loop_
_entity.id
_entity.type
_entity.pdbx_description
1 polymer ?
#
loop_
_entity_poly.entity_id
_entity_poly.type
_entity_poly.pdbx_seq_one_letter_code
_entity_poly.pdbx_strand_id
1 'polypeptide(L)'
;MIKSILEFGLTRSAIIVLGLMVFCAAGLVAFTRLNVEAYPNPAPVILEITAQAPGLSAEEMEKYYTIPMEVGLYPTPGVVNIRSTSFYGLSFVRVTFKYGIDYYFALQQASISLQQNVTLPGNLVPTIQASSLVGEIYRYQIVGPPHFGLTNLRTLQDYVVTRRLL
;
A
#
# COMPACT_ATOMS: atom_id res chain seq x y z
N MET A 1 -20.94 23.12 -43.56
CA MET A 1 -20.15 22.11 -42.83
C MET A 1 -21.01 20.93 -42.36
N ILE A 2 -22.03 21.12 -41.51
CA ILE A 2 -22.93 20.02 -41.05
C ILE A 2 -23.62 19.28 -42.21
N LYS A 3 -24.13 19.99 -43.21
CA LYS A 3 -24.74 19.38 -44.42
C LYS A 3 -23.81 18.40 -45.14
N SER A 4 -22.52 18.72 -45.22
CA SER A 4 -21.52 17.90 -45.90
C SER A 4 -21.16 16.63 -45.11
N ILE A 5 -21.17 16.70 -43.77
CA ILE A 5 -20.99 15.53 -42.89
C ILE A 5 -22.19 14.59 -42.98
N LEU A 6 -23.41 15.15 -43.03
CA LEU A 6 -24.65 14.40 -43.24
C LEU A 6 -24.69 13.72 -44.60
N GLU A 7 -24.33 14.45 -45.65
CA GLU A 7 -24.27 13.93 -47.01
C GLU A 7 -23.23 12.81 -47.15
N PHE A 8 -22.03 12.97 -46.55
CA PHE A 8 -21.01 11.92 -46.45
C PHE A 8 -21.54 10.67 -45.72
N GLY A 9 -22.28 10.86 -44.63
CA GLY A 9 -22.80 9.74 -43.85
C GLY A 9 -23.97 9.00 -44.49
N LEU A 10 -24.82 9.70 -45.24
CA LEU A 10 -25.94 9.11 -45.97
C LEU A 10 -25.49 8.42 -47.27
N THR A 11 -24.51 8.99 -47.98
CA THR A 11 -24.00 8.40 -49.23
C THR A 11 -23.07 7.21 -49.02
N ARG A 12 -22.37 7.15 -47.87
CA ARG A 12 -21.39 6.08 -47.54
C ARG A 12 -21.78 5.33 -46.27
N SER A 13 -23.05 4.97 -46.16
CA SER A 13 -23.62 4.29 -44.98
C SER A 13 -22.85 3.02 -44.58
N ALA A 14 -22.36 2.24 -45.56
CA ALA A 14 -21.55 1.04 -45.31
C ALA A 14 -20.25 1.33 -44.53
N ILE A 15 -19.57 2.45 -44.83
CA ILE A 15 -18.33 2.85 -44.13
C ILE A 15 -18.65 3.26 -42.69
N ILE A 16 -19.76 3.97 -42.48
CA ILE A 16 -20.20 4.35 -41.13
C ILE A 16 -20.58 3.12 -40.31
N VAL A 17 -21.32 2.19 -40.87
CA VAL A 17 -21.70 0.95 -40.17
C VAL A 17 -20.47 0.12 -39.82
N LEU A 18 -19.50 0.00 -40.72
CA LEU A 18 -18.24 -0.69 -40.45
C LEU A 18 -17.45 0.03 -39.34
N GLY A 19 -17.35 1.37 -39.41
CA GLY A 19 -16.71 2.18 -38.37
C GLY A 19 -17.38 2.02 -37.00
N LEU A 20 -18.71 1.98 -36.97
CA LEU A 20 -19.49 1.71 -35.75
C LEU A 20 -19.20 0.31 -35.21
N MET A 21 -19.15 -0.72 -36.06
CA MET A 21 -18.81 -2.08 -35.63
C MET A 21 -17.40 -2.15 -35.03
N VAL A 22 -16.41 -1.52 -35.67
CA VAL A 22 -15.05 -1.46 -35.14
C VAL A 22 -15.01 -0.71 -33.81
N PHE A 23 -15.74 0.39 -33.69
CA PHE A 23 -15.83 1.16 -32.44
C PHE A 23 -16.49 0.36 -31.31
N CYS A 24 -17.59 -0.35 -31.57
CA CYS A 24 -18.23 -1.24 -30.61
C CYS A 24 -17.31 -2.41 -30.21
N ALA A 25 -16.61 -3.02 -31.17
CA ALA A 25 -15.64 -4.07 -30.88
C ALA A 25 -14.48 -3.58 -30.01
N ALA A 26 -13.93 -2.40 -30.31
CA ALA A 26 -12.90 -1.78 -29.50
C ALA A 26 -13.40 -1.43 -28.08
N GLY A 27 -14.63 -0.94 -27.96
CA GLY A 27 -15.29 -0.65 -26.69
C GLY A 27 -15.49 -1.92 -25.84
N LEU A 28 -15.91 -3.02 -26.45
CA LEU A 28 -16.02 -4.32 -25.76
C LEU A 28 -14.68 -4.82 -25.27
N VAL A 29 -13.62 -4.74 -26.10
CA VAL A 29 -12.26 -5.11 -25.68
C VAL A 29 -11.80 -4.24 -24.51
N ALA A 30 -12.02 -2.93 -24.57
CA ALA A 30 -11.67 -2.02 -23.49
C ALA A 30 -12.44 -2.34 -22.20
N PHE A 31 -13.74 -2.63 -22.30
CA PHE A 31 -14.57 -2.99 -21.16
C PHE A 31 -14.08 -4.28 -20.48
N THR A 32 -13.70 -5.30 -21.25
CA THR A 32 -13.16 -6.56 -20.69
C THR A 32 -11.79 -6.40 -20.03
N ARG A 33 -11.05 -5.32 -20.32
CA ARG A 33 -9.72 -5.04 -19.76
C ARG A 33 -9.74 -4.00 -18.65
N LEU A 34 -10.88 -3.36 -18.40
CA LEU A 34 -10.99 -2.35 -17.36
C LEU A 34 -10.96 -3.04 -15.99
N ASN A 35 -10.08 -2.58 -15.12
CA ASN A 35 -10.00 -3.09 -13.75
C ASN A 35 -11.31 -2.79 -13.02
N VAL A 36 -11.92 -3.83 -12.46
CA VAL A 36 -13.14 -3.70 -11.67
C VAL A 36 -12.75 -3.51 -10.22
N GLU A 37 -13.03 -2.33 -9.68
CA GLU A 37 -12.84 -2.02 -8.26
C GLU A 37 -14.19 -1.98 -7.56
N ALA A 38 -14.40 -2.89 -6.59
CA ALA A 38 -15.64 -2.91 -5.81
C ALA A 38 -15.69 -1.79 -4.76
N TYR A 39 -14.52 -1.38 -4.25
CA TYR A 39 -14.40 -0.33 -3.25
C TYR A 39 -13.20 0.58 -3.58
N PRO A 40 -13.43 1.84 -3.96
CA PRO A 40 -12.32 2.75 -4.24
C PRO A 40 -11.59 3.09 -2.93
N ASN A 41 -10.26 3.20 -2.97
CA ASN A 41 -9.47 3.55 -1.78
C ASN A 41 -9.62 5.04 -1.44
N PRO A 42 -10.26 5.41 -0.30
CA PRO A 42 -10.43 6.81 0.08
C PRO A 42 -9.24 7.35 0.89
N ALA A 43 -8.29 6.49 1.27
CA ALA A 43 -7.25 6.83 2.22
C ALA A 43 -6.10 7.61 1.56
N PRO A 44 -5.51 8.60 2.25
CA PRO A 44 -4.23 9.16 1.84
C PRO A 44 -3.13 8.09 1.98
N VAL A 45 -1.94 8.39 1.43
CA VAL A 45 -0.77 7.54 1.64
C VAL A 45 -0.37 7.57 3.11
N ILE A 46 -0.29 6.37 3.70
CA ILE A 46 0.11 6.15 5.08
C ILE A 46 1.30 5.18 5.06
N LEU A 47 2.38 5.56 5.73
CA LEU A 47 3.52 4.69 5.97
C LEU A 47 3.57 4.35 7.46
N GLU A 48 3.66 3.06 7.76
CA GLU A 48 3.80 2.56 9.13
C GLU A 48 5.24 2.13 9.32
N ILE A 49 5.89 2.67 10.33
CA ILE A 49 7.31 2.49 10.57
C ILE A 49 7.45 1.91 11.96
N THR A 50 8.12 0.76 12.05
CA THR A 50 8.22 0.00 13.30
C THR A 50 9.67 -0.27 13.66
N ALA A 51 9.96 -0.17 14.95
CA ALA A 51 11.24 -0.52 15.54
C ALA A 51 10.99 -1.43 16.75
N GLN A 52 11.68 -2.57 16.81
CA GLN A 52 11.49 -3.59 17.84
C GLN A 52 12.75 -3.73 18.69
N ALA A 53 12.64 -3.51 19.99
CA ALA A 53 13.73 -3.69 20.95
C ALA A 53 13.20 -4.44 22.18
N PRO A 54 13.16 -5.79 22.14
CA PRO A 54 12.62 -6.60 23.22
C PRO A 54 13.31 -6.31 24.56
N GLY A 55 12.53 -6.21 25.64
CA GLY A 55 13.07 -5.99 26.98
C GLY A 55 12.94 -4.56 27.50
N LEU A 56 12.69 -3.57 26.63
CA LEU A 56 12.55 -2.17 27.03
C LEU A 56 11.11 -1.82 27.45
N SER A 57 11.00 -0.99 28.50
CA SER A 57 9.73 -0.39 28.92
C SER A 57 9.17 0.56 27.86
N ALA A 58 7.87 0.89 27.95
CA ALA A 58 7.23 1.78 26.98
C ALA A 58 7.86 3.19 27.02
N GLU A 59 8.24 3.66 28.21
CA GLU A 59 8.89 4.95 28.44
C GLU A 59 10.29 5.00 27.82
N GLU A 60 11.06 3.92 27.95
CA GLU A 60 12.37 3.80 27.31
C GLU A 60 12.23 3.71 25.78
N MET A 61 11.25 2.94 25.30
CA MET A 61 10.95 2.89 23.86
C MET A 61 10.58 4.26 23.31
N GLU A 62 9.78 5.04 24.04
CA GLU A 62 9.42 6.39 23.62
C GLU A 62 10.65 7.30 23.52
N LYS A 63 11.45 7.33 24.60
CA LYS A 63 12.60 8.21 24.71
C LYS A 63 13.69 7.90 23.68
N TYR A 64 14.00 6.62 23.48
CA TYR A 64 15.15 6.20 22.69
C TYR A 64 14.82 5.80 21.25
N TYR A 65 13.57 5.47 20.95
CA TYR A 65 13.16 5.02 19.61
C TYR A 65 12.12 5.93 18.99
N THR A 66 11.00 6.15 19.66
CA THR A 66 9.87 6.89 19.09
C THR A 66 10.23 8.36 18.82
N ILE A 67 10.75 9.09 19.80
CA ILE A 67 11.07 10.53 19.65
C ILE A 67 12.10 10.77 18.52
N PRO A 68 13.24 10.05 18.46
CA PRO A 68 14.17 10.19 17.34
C PRO A 68 13.55 9.90 15.97
N MET A 69 12.67 8.89 15.89
CA MET A 69 11.96 8.58 14.65
C MET A 69 11.02 9.71 14.25
N GLU A 70 10.21 10.24 15.17
CA GLU A 70 9.32 11.37 14.88
C GLU A 70 10.07 12.60 14.41
N VAL A 71 11.14 12.99 15.12
CA VAL A 71 11.96 14.15 14.79
C VAL A 71 12.65 13.96 13.44
N GLY A 72 13.20 12.77 13.17
CA GLY A 72 13.90 12.47 11.92
C GLY A 72 12.97 12.38 10.70
N LEU A 73 11.71 12.00 10.92
CA LEU A 73 10.67 11.91 9.89
C LEU A 73 9.93 13.23 9.66
N TYR A 74 9.91 14.14 10.64
CA TYR A 74 9.25 15.44 10.51
C TYR A 74 9.65 16.26 9.26
N PRO A 75 10.93 16.34 8.84
CA PRO A 75 11.32 17.13 7.67
C PRO A 75 10.95 16.46 6.33
N THR A 76 10.37 15.26 6.34
CA THR A 76 9.99 14.52 5.12
C THR A 76 8.96 15.33 4.31
N PRO A 77 9.26 15.70 3.05
CA PRO A 77 8.32 16.36 2.16
C PRO A 77 6.96 15.67 2.06
N GLY A 78 5.90 16.46 2.19
CA GLY A 78 4.54 15.98 1.98
C GLY A 78 3.88 15.34 3.21
N VAL A 79 4.57 15.25 4.35
CA VAL A 79 3.97 14.81 5.62
C VAL A 79 2.94 15.84 6.11
N VAL A 80 1.80 15.34 6.57
CA VAL A 80 0.71 16.13 7.17
C VAL A 80 0.66 15.89 8.67
N ASN A 81 0.78 14.63 9.07
CA ASN A 81 0.62 14.23 10.46
C ASN A 81 1.48 13.00 10.75
N ILE A 82 2.15 13.02 11.90
CA ILE A 82 2.83 11.86 12.46
C ILE A 82 2.10 11.51 13.75
N ARG A 83 1.75 10.24 13.91
CA ARG A 83 1.21 9.68 15.16
C ARG A 83 2.06 8.52 15.57
N SER A 84 2.36 8.40 16.84
CA SER A 84 3.11 7.27 17.36
C SER A 84 2.42 6.61 18.53
N THR A 85 2.81 5.38 18.80
CA THR A 85 2.44 4.65 20.01
C THR A 85 3.63 3.79 20.42
N SER A 86 4.05 3.94 21.67
CA SER A 86 5.16 3.19 22.26
C SER A 86 4.58 2.07 23.13
N PHE A 87 4.92 0.83 22.80
CA PHE A 87 4.58 -0.36 23.56
C PHE A 87 5.84 -0.96 24.18
N TYR A 88 5.66 -1.93 25.07
CA TYR A 88 6.78 -2.74 25.57
C TYR A 88 7.53 -3.40 24.40
N GLY A 89 8.80 -3.03 24.25
CA GLY A 89 9.69 -3.50 23.20
C GLY A 89 9.29 -3.21 21.74
N LEU A 90 8.33 -2.32 21.49
CA LEU A 90 7.89 -1.94 20.14
C LEU A 90 7.56 -0.45 20.07
N SER A 91 8.17 0.25 19.12
CA SER A 91 7.77 1.59 18.71
C SER A 91 7.02 1.51 17.38
N PHE A 92 5.84 2.11 17.33
CA PHE A 92 4.98 2.15 16.15
C PHE A 92 4.73 3.61 15.76
N VAL A 93 5.25 4.03 14.60
CA VAL A 93 5.12 5.40 14.08
C VAL A 93 4.36 5.38 12.76
N ARG A 94 3.24 6.07 12.70
CA ARG A 94 2.40 6.22 11.52
C ARG A 94 2.57 7.62 10.93
N VAL A 95 3.07 7.68 9.70
CA VAL A 95 3.28 8.92 8.93
C VAL A 95 2.19 9.03 7.87
N THR A 96 1.40 10.10 7.93
CA THR A 96 0.34 10.39 6.97
C THR A 96 0.78 11.50 6.02
N PHE A 97 0.67 11.26 4.71
CA PHE A 97 1.04 12.20 3.66
C PHE A 97 -0.17 12.96 3.11
N LYS A 98 0.10 14.05 2.38
CA LYS A 98 -0.93 14.82 1.66
C LYS A 98 -1.60 13.97 0.58
N TYR A 99 -2.86 14.25 0.31
CA TYR A 99 -3.58 13.67 -0.82
C TYR A 99 -2.88 13.99 -2.15
N GLY A 100 -2.91 13.04 -3.09
CA GLY A 100 -2.31 13.19 -4.42
C GLY A 100 -0.81 12.92 -4.49
N ILE A 101 -0.15 12.60 -3.37
CA ILE A 101 1.24 12.13 -3.38
C ILE A 101 1.28 10.67 -3.82
N ASP A 102 2.21 10.36 -4.72
CA ASP A 102 2.50 8.99 -5.13
C ASP A 102 3.08 8.17 -3.97
N TYR A 103 2.62 6.92 -3.84
CA TYR A 103 3.05 6.02 -2.76
C TYR A 103 4.56 5.78 -2.77
N TYR A 104 5.16 5.53 -3.94
CA TYR A 104 6.58 5.22 -4.04
C TYR A 104 7.44 6.45 -3.78
N PHE A 105 6.98 7.63 -4.19
CA PHE A 105 7.63 8.89 -3.83
C PHE A 105 7.66 9.09 -2.31
N ALA A 106 6.51 8.92 -1.63
CA ALA A 106 6.44 9.02 -0.18
C ALA A 106 7.35 7.99 0.51
N LEU A 107 7.34 6.74 0.02
CA LEU A 107 8.17 5.66 0.53
C LEU A 107 9.66 6.00 0.42
N GLN A 108 10.12 6.40 -0.76
CA GLN A 108 11.52 6.76 -1.01
C GLN A 108 11.94 7.93 -0.11
N GLN A 109 11.12 8.96 -0.01
CA GLN A 109 11.44 10.14 0.77
C GLN A 109 11.50 9.83 2.27
N ALA A 110 10.58 9.00 2.78
CA ALA A 110 10.62 8.53 4.16
C ALA A 110 11.85 7.65 4.42
N SER A 111 12.21 6.75 3.50
CA SER A 111 13.43 5.92 3.62
C SER A 111 14.70 6.77 3.70
N ILE A 112 14.81 7.81 2.88
CA ILE A 112 15.94 8.74 2.92
C ILE A 112 15.98 9.47 4.26
N SER A 113 14.85 10.00 4.73
CA SER A 113 14.77 10.70 6.01
C SER A 113 15.08 9.80 7.20
N LEU A 114 14.65 8.53 7.19
CA LEU A 114 15.05 7.54 8.19
C LEU A 114 16.57 7.31 8.17
N GLN A 115 17.15 7.11 6.99
CA GLN A 115 18.57 6.81 6.88
C GLN A 115 19.47 7.99 7.29
N GLN A 116 19.05 9.22 7.01
CA GLN A 116 19.86 10.42 7.26
C GLN A 116 19.66 11.00 8.67
N ASN A 117 18.44 10.97 9.19
CA ASN A 117 18.07 11.74 10.37
C ASN A 117 17.77 10.87 11.60
N VAL A 118 17.63 9.55 11.44
CA VAL A 118 17.29 8.65 12.55
C VAL A 118 18.49 7.78 12.88
N THR A 119 18.98 7.92 14.11
CA THR A 119 19.99 7.03 14.69
C THR A 119 19.40 6.39 15.94
N LEU A 120 19.22 5.06 15.89
CA LEU A 120 18.67 4.28 16.99
C LEU A 120 19.77 3.54 17.75
N PRO A 121 19.57 3.26 19.06
CA PRO A 121 20.49 2.43 19.82
C PRO A 121 20.72 1.07 19.15
N GLY A 122 21.95 0.57 19.26
CA GLY A 122 22.33 -0.73 18.67
C GLY A 122 22.33 -0.75 17.14
N ASN A 123 22.34 0.41 16.48
CA ASN A 123 22.23 0.54 15.01
C ASN A 123 21.01 -0.19 14.44
N LEU A 124 19.92 -0.23 15.21
CA LEU A 124 18.68 -0.84 14.75
C LEU A 124 18.12 -0.04 13.58
N VAL A 125 17.80 -0.72 12.48
CA VAL A 125 17.17 -0.11 11.31
C VAL A 125 15.65 -0.25 11.44
N PRO A 126 14.89 0.86 11.53
CA PRO A 126 13.44 0.81 11.51
C PRO A 126 12.95 0.23 10.18
N THR A 127 11.86 -0.53 10.24
CA THR A 127 11.25 -1.14 9.05
C THR A 127 10.01 -0.36 8.64
N ILE A 128 9.91 -0.02 7.36
CA ILE A 128 8.69 0.55 6.78
C ILE A 128 7.80 -0.60 6.33
N GLN A 129 6.59 -0.65 6.87
CA GLN A 129 5.55 -1.59 6.48
C GLN A 129 4.67 -0.92 5.42
N ALA A 130 4.40 -1.66 4.35
CA ALA A 130 3.38 -1.27 3.38
C ALA A 130 2.02 -1.39 4.06
N SER A 131 1.40 -0.24 4.36
CA SER A 131 0.09 -0.21 5.00
C SER A 131 -0.95 0.35 4.04
N SER A 132 -2.09 -0.33 3.96
CA SER A 132 -3.26 0.14 3.23
C SER A 132 -4.50 -0.28 4.01
N LEU A 133 -5.39 0.70 4.26
CA LEU A 133 -6.65 0.45 4.98
C LEU A 133 -7.57 -0.53 4.24
N VAL A 134 -7.41 -0.66 2.92
CA VAL A 134 -8.19 -1.55 2.05
C VAL A 134 -7.33 -2.68 1.49
N GLY A 135 -6.08 -2.81 1.93
CA GLY A 135 -5.11 -3.76 1.39
C GLY A 135 -5.31 -5.21 1.83
N GLU A 136 -6.21 -5.46 2.77
CA GLU A 136 -6.50 -6.79 3.26
C GLU A 136 -7.52 -7.52 2.38
N ILE A 137 -7.00 -8.17 1.33
CA ILE A 137 -7.83 -8.84 0.32
C ILE A 137 -8.22 -10.28 0.68
N TYR A 138 -7.46 -10.95 1.55
CA TYR A 138 -7.68 -12.37 1.85
C TYR A 138 -7.25 -12.72 3.28
N ARG A 139 -8.21 -13.20 4.08
CA ARG A 139 -7.98 -13.78 5.41
C ARG A 139 -8.23 -15.28 5.34
N TYR A 140 -7.32 -16.08 5.90
CA TYR A 140 -7.49 -17.52 5.99
C TYR A 140 -7.04 -18.05 7.34
N GLN A 141 -7.43 -19.30 7.62
CA GLN A 141 -7.01 -20.04 8.79
C GLN A 141 -6.54 -21.43 8.34
N ILE A 142 -5.38 -21.86 8.85
CA ILE A 142 -4.92 -23.24 8.66
C ILE A 142 -5.53 -24.10 9.76
N VAL A 143 -6.31 -25.10 9.37
CA VAL A 143 -6.91 -26.07 10.28
C VAL A 143 -6.27 -27.44 10.02
N GLY A 144 -5.74 -28.05 11.09
CA GLY A 144 -5.08 -29.36 11.03
C GLY A 144 -5.93 -30.49 11.62
N PRO A 145 -5.54 -31.76 11.39
CA PRO A 145 -6.14 -32.93 12.03
C PRO A 145 -6.04 -32.89 13.56
N PRO A 146 -6.85 -33.71 14.27
CA PRO A 146 -6.66 -33.93 15.70
C PRO A 146 -5.21 -34.34 16.00
N HIS A 147 -4.60 -33.76 17.04
CA HIS A 147 -3.18 -33.91 17.43
C HIS A 147 -2.14 -33.19 16.56
N PHE A 148 -2.55 -32.39 15.57
CA PHE A 148 -1.64 -31.50 14.86
C PHE A 148 -1.45 -30.20 15.67
N GLY A 149 -0.37 -30.13 16.47
CA GLY A 149 -0.13 -29.02 17.39
C GLY A 149 0.07 -27.65 16.71
N LEU A 150 -0.17 -26.57 17.45
CA LEU A 150 -0.05 -25.18 16.95
C LEU A 150 1.33 -24.86 16.39
N THR A 151 2.40 -25.40 16.97
CA THR A 151 3.77 -25.22 16.47
C THR A 151 3.91 -25.74 15.06
N ASN A 152 3.38 -26.93 14.76
CA ASN A 152 3.48 -27.54 13.43
C ASN A 152 2.64 -26.76 12.41
N LEU A 153 1.45 -26.27 12.81
CA LEU A 153 0.64 -25.39 11.96
C LEU A 153 1.37 -24.09 11.65
N ARG A 154 2.06 -23.50 12.63
CA ARG A 154 2.89 -22.30 12.44
C ARG A 154 4.09 -22.57 11.55
N THR A 155 4.75 -23.72 11.68
CA THR A 155 5.84 -24.10 10.77
C THR A 155 5.33 -24.23 9.33
N LEU A 156 4.15 -24.83 9.11
CA LEU A 156 3.55 -24.88 7.77
C LEU A 156 3.21 -23.48 7.25
N GLN A 157 2.64 -22.62 8.10
CA GLN A 157 2.37 -21.22 7.76
C GLN A 157 3.63 -20.49 7.29
N ASP A 158 4.69 -20.53 8.10
CA ASP A 158 5.89 -19.71 7.90
C ASP A 158 6.74 -20.23 6.73
N TYR A 159 6.85 -21.55 6.57
CA TYR A 159 7.76 -22.16 5.59
C TYR A 159 7.10 -22.61 4.28
N VAL A 160 5.79 -22.88 4.26
CA VAL A 160 5.10 -23.39 3.06
C VAL A 160 4.13 -22.36 2.53
N VAL A 161 3.16 -21.92 3.35
CA VAL A 161 2.05 -21.09 2.88
C VAL A 161 2.51 -19.66 2.57
N THR A 162 3.25 -19.04 3.49
CA THR A 162 3.77 -17.67 3.31
C THR A 162 4.59 -17.56 2.04
N ARG A 163 5.51 -18.51 1.78
CA ARG A 163 6.37 -18.51 0.58
C ARG A 163 5.63 -18.79 -0.73
N ARG A 164 4.42 -19.36 -0.66
CA ARG A 164 3.62 -19.66 -1.85
C ARG A 164 2.71 -18.50 -2.24
N LEU A 165 2.31 -17.69 -1.25
CA LEU A 165 1.39 -16.57 -1.39
C LEU A 165 2.10 -15.21 -1.51
N LEU A 166 3.26 -15.03 -0.85
CA LEU A 166 4.14 -13.86 -0.93
C LEU A 166 5.38 -14.19 -1.77
#